data_AF-A0A182U468-F1
#
_entry.id   AF-A0A182U468-F1
#
_cell.length_a   1.000
_cell.length_b   1.000
_cell.length_c   1.000
_cell.angle_alpha   90.00
_cell.angle_beta   90.00
_cell.angle_gamma   90.00
#
_symmetry.space_group_name_H-M   'P 1'
#
loop_
_entity.id
_entity.type
_entity.pdbx_description
1 polymer ?
#
loop_
_entity_poly.entity_id
_entity_poly.type
_entity_poly.pdbx_seq_one_letter_code
_entity_poly.pdbx_strand_id
1 'polypeptide(L)'
;MQTVALSVAIVCLLAGAVYGGLMFDRPCPTNVPVKQYFEVDSYLGKWYEMQRYDSEFEENFDCVQVRYTLNEDGSVQVSNSAYNLFNGSSINALGRAVLSFPDEEVVQGKLNVSFFGAPNDLSNYWVLDTDYETFSVVWNCQPRGEEQSEESFWVLSRTPTLPADTDVLFRIHYIMRRYIDRSLVRFTSQLDERYVYDRGHRSSDWFGTSNLDASAYFFTSSSTRFTTASSVGKVGLREKIQKPTSSILMG
;
A
#
# COMPACT_ATOMS: atom_id res chain seq x y z
N MET A 1 35.03 47.35 -9.73
CA MET A 1 33.99 47.07 -8.70
C MET A 1 32.77 46.52 -9.43
N GLN A 2 32.66 45.20 -9.57
CA GLN A 2 31.46 44.55 -10.10
C GLN A 2 30.62 44.08 -8.90
N THR A 3 29.42 44.62 -8.82
CA THR A 3 28.37 44.23 -7.87
C THR A 3 27.93 42.81 -8.18
N VAL A 4 28.24 41.85 -7.30
CA VAL A 4 27.69 40.50 -7.37
C VAL A 4 26.25 40.57 -6.84
N ALA A 5 25.27 40.46 -7.75
CA ALA A 5 23.87 40.33 -7.40
C ALA A 5 23.64 38.96 -6.75
N LEU A 6 23.26 38.95 -5.47
CA LEU A 6 22.78 37.75 -4.79
C LEU A 6 21.50 37.26 -5.49
N SER A 7 21.63 36.20 -6.27
CA SER A 7 20.50 35.41 -6.75
C SER A 7 20.07 34.53 -5.59
N VAL A 8 19.02 34.91 -4.87
CA VAL A 8 18.37 34.02 -3.88
C VAL A 8 17.65 32.94 -4.68
N ALA A 9 18.36 31.84 -4.96
CA ALA A 9 17.73 30.61 -5.37
C ALA A 9 16.99 30.06 -4.16
N ILE A 10 15.68 30.34 -4.07
CA ILE A 10 14.77 29.59 -3.21
C ILE A 10 14.66 28.20 -3.86
N VAL A 11 15.61 27.34 -3.53
CA VAL A 11 15.48 25.90 -3.77
C VAL A 11 14.44 25.44 -2.76
N CYS A 12 13.17 25.35 -3.19
CA CYS A 12 12.14 24.63 -2.46
C CYS A 12 12.58 23.16 -2.37
N LEU A 13 13.35 22.83 -1.33
CA LEU A 13 13.53 21.48 -0.81
C LEU A 13 12.20 21.01 -0.19
N LEU A 14 11.15 20.91 -1.00
CA LEU A 14 10.03 20.04 -0.65
C LEU A 14 10.45 18.64 -1.04
N ALA A 15 11.30 18.03 -0.20
CA ALA A 15 11.36 16.58 -0.10
C ALA A 15 10.00 16.16 0.47
N GLY A 16 8.98 16.12 -0.39
CA GLY A 16 7.71 15.52 -0.04
C GLY A 16 8.01 14.10 0.40
N ALA A 17 7.61 13.75 1.63
CA ALA A 17 7.62 12.37 2.04
C ALA A 17 6.79 11.60 1.00
N VAL A 18 7.42 10.64 0.32
CA VAL A 18 6.69 9.71 -0.53
C VAL A 18 5.94 8.81 0.45
N TYR A 19 4.66 9.12 0.66
CA TYR A 19 3.71 8.20 1.29
C TYR A 19 3.70 6.95 0.42
N GLY A 20 3.60 5.75 0.99
CA GLY A 20 3.42 4.48 0.29
C GLY A 20 2.13 3.75 0.71
N GLY A 21 1.54 4.14 1.86
CA GLY A 21 0.33 3.57 2.42
C GLY A 21 -0.83 4.56 2.54
N LEU A 22 -1.92 4.11 3.17
CA LEU A 22 -3.09 4.94 3.45
C LEU A 22 -2.89 5.71 4.76
N MET A 23 -3.27 6.98 4.75
CA MET A 23 -3.26 7.83 5.93
C MET A 23 -4.51 7.59 6.78
N PHE A 24 -4.33 7.47 8.10
CA PHE A 24 -5.42 7.36 9.07
C PHE A 24 -5.27 8.41 10.17
N ASP A 25 -6.40 8.98 10.60
CA ASP A 25 -6.50 9.88 11.76
C ASP A 25 -6.56 9.07 13.07
N ARG A 26 -5.56 8.20 13.26
CA ARG A 26 -5.32 7.45 14.50
C ARG A 26 -3.83 7.16 14.65
N PRO A 27 -3.30 7.07 15.89
CA PRO A 27 -1.95 6.59 16.11
C PRO A 27 -1.80 5.11 15.79
N CYS A 28 -0.57 4.67 15.51
CA CYS A 28 -0.29 3.24 15.44
C CYS A 28 -0.56 2.56 16.79
N PRO A 29 -1.31 1.45 16.82
CA PRO A 29 -1.52 0.67 18.03
C PRO A 29 -0.19 0.12 18.55
N THR A 30 -0.04 0.10 19.88
CA THR A 30 1.09 -0.53 20.54
C THR A 30 0.85 -2.03 20.72
N ASN A 31 1.92 -2.82 20.81
CA ASN A 31 1.87 -4.25 21.12
C ASN A 31 1.02 -5.08 20.15
N VAL A 32 1.11 -4.80 18.85
CA VAL A 32 0.48 -5.65 17.83
C VAL A 32 1.22 -6.99 17.77
N PRO A 33 0.54 -8.13 17.99
CA PRO A 33 1.15 -9.43 17.90
C PRO A 33 1.51 -9.71 16.44
N VAL A 34 2.74 -10.16 16.25
CA VAL A 34 3.28 -10.64 14.98
C VAL A 34 3.62 -12.12 15.13
N LYS A 35 3.80 -12.83 14.01
CA LYS A 35 4.26 -14.21 14.00
C LYS A 35 5.55 -14.33 14.81
N GLN A 36 5.52 -15.15 15.86
CA GLN A 36 6.69 -15.48 16.68
C GLN A 36 7.38 -16.72 16.10
N TYR A 37 8.66 -16.89 16.42
CA TYR A 37 9.50 -17.96 15.89
C TYR A 37 9.44 -17.99 14.35
N PHE A 38 9.59 -16.81 13.74
CA PHE A 38 9.42 -16.66 12.31
C PHE A 38 10.56 -17.31 11.53
N GLU A 39 10.23 -18.34 10.76
CA GLU A 39 11.17 -19.04 9.88
C GLU A 39 11.20 -18.41 8.48
N VAL A 40 12.29 -17.70 8.16
CA VAL A 40 12.47 -17.03 6.86
C VAL A 40 12.41 -18.06 5.72
N ASP A 41 13.10 -19.19 5.86
CA ASP A 41 13.20 -20.24 4.83
C ASP A 41 11.82 -20.81 4.45
N SER A 42 10.97 -21.05 5.44
CA SER A 42 9.59 -21.53 5.26
C SER A 42 8.71 -20.49 4.55
N TYR A 43 9.05 -19.20 4.65
CA TYR A 43 8.31 -18.11 4.03
C TYR A 43 8.73 -17.82 2.57
N LEU A 44 9.90 -18.33 2.14
CA LEU A 44 10.43 -18.15 0.78
C LEU A 44 9.49 -18.70 -0.29
N GLY A 45 9.78 -18.36 -1.55
CA GLY A 45 9.03 -18.79 -2.71
C GLY A 45 7.94 -17.79 -3.13
N LYS A 46 6.98 -18.28 -3.89
CA LYS A 46 5.95 -17.45 -4.52
C LYS A 46 4.74 -17.26 -3.61
N TRP A 47 4.19 -16.07 -3.64
CA TRP A 47 2.93 -15.66 -3.05
C TRP A 47 2.13 -14.83 -4.05
N TYR A 48 0.81 -14.96 -3.98
CA TYR A 48 -0.16 -14.19 -4.73
C TYR A 48 -0.83 -13.21 -3.78
N GLU A 49 -0.88 -11.94 -4.14
CA GLU A 49 -1.64 -10.95 -3.39
C GLU A 49 -3.12 -11.13 -3.70
N MET A 50 -3.93 -11.31 -2.67
CA MET A 50 -5.37 -11.57 -2.80
C MET A 50 -6.22 -10.40 -2.31
N GLN A 51 -5.70 -9.63 -1.36
CA GLN A 51 -6.34 -8.44 -0.82
C GLN A 51 -5.27 -7.44 -0.39
N ARG A 52 -5.57 -6.15 -0.49
CA ARG A 52 -4.72 -5.09 0.05
C ARG A 52 -5.52 -3.85 0.44
N TYR A 53 -4.90 -2.93 1.14
CA TYR A 53 -5.35 -1.54 1.10
C TYR A 53 -5.03 -0.95 -0.28
N ASP A 54 -5.99 -0.28 -0.92
CA ASP A 54 -5.77 0.26 -2.27
C ASP A 54 -5.02 1.60 -2.18
N SER A 55 -3.69 1.51 -2.06
CA SER A 55 -2.80 2.66 -2.09
C SER A 55 -2.69 3.25 -3.51
N GLU A 56 -2.39 4.54 -3.62
CA GLU A 56 -2.18 5.19 -4.92
C GLU A 56 -1.02 4.55 -5.72
N PHE A 57 -0.07 3.90 -5.05
CA PHE A 57 1.09 3.24 -5.68
C PHE A 57 0.75 1.95 -6.41
N GLU A 58 -0.30 1.29 -5.95
CA GLU A 58 -0.74 0.01 -6.47
C GLU A 58 -2.03 0.15 -7.29
N GLU A 59 -2.53 1.38 -7.45
CA GLU A 59 -3.75 1.65 -8.19
C GLU A 59 -3.68 1.06 -9.61
N ASN A 60 -4.76 0.41 -10.03
CA ASN A 60 -4.89 -0.25 -11.34
C ASN A 60 -3.94 -1.44 -11.59
N PHE A 61 -3.32 -2.00 -10.55
CA PHE A 61 -2.57 -3.25 -10.66
C PHE A 61 -3.35 -4.45 -10.13
N ASP A 62 -3.40 -5.49 -10.96
CA ASP A 62 -3.88 -6.84 -10.63
C ASP A 62 -2.82 -7.87 -11.07
N CYS A 63 -3.10 -9.17 -10.89
CA CYS A 63 -2.17 -10.27 -11.12
C CYS A 63 -0.86 -10.10 -10.35
N VAL A 64 -0.95 -9.48 -9.16
CA VAL A 64 0.19 -9.15 -8.32
C VAL A 64 0.74 -10.42 -7.67
N GLN A 65 2.02 -10.70 -7.94
CA GLN A 65 2.74 -11.84 -7.40
C GLN A 65 4.03 -11.35 -6.78
N VAL A 66 4.42 -11.96 -5.67
CA VAL A 66 5.71 -11.71 -5.03
C VAL A 66 6.48 -13.01 -4.89
N ARG A 67 7.76 -12.99 -5.25
CA ARG A 67 8.69 -14.09 -5.04
C ARG A 67 9.79 -13.64 -4.07
N TYR A 68 9.94 -14.42 -3.01
CA TYR A 68 11.00 -14.27 -2.03
C TYR A 68 12.09 -15.31 -2.30
N THR A 69 13.33 -14.84 -2.45
CA THR A 69 14.50 -15.70 -2.69
C THR A 69 15.61 -15.32 -1.72
N LEU A 70 16.29 -16.29 -1.12
CA LEU A 70 17.41 -16.04 -0.23
C LEU A 70 18.65 -15.62 -1.03
N ASN A 71 19.32 -14.55 -0.59
CA ASN A 71 20.61 -14.11 -1.11
C ASN A 71 21.76 -14.75 -0.31
N GLU A 72 22.97 -14.74 -0.87
CA GLU A 72 24.18 -15.28 -0.23
C GLU A 72 24.53 -14.59 1.09
N ASP A 73 24.14 -13.32 1.25
CA ASP A 73 24.39 -12.53 2.46
C ASP A 73 23.32 -12.69 3.55
N GLY A 74 22.39 -13.64 3.38
CA GLY A 74 21.31 -13.92 4.33
C GLY A 74 20.11 -12.97 4.24
N SER A 75 20.14 -11.95 3.38
CA SER A 75 18.96 -11.15 3.06
C SER A 75 18.02 -11.88 2.11
N VAL A 76 16.79 -11.38 1.98
CA VAL A 76 15.79 -11.89 1.04
C VAL A 76 15.64 -10.92 -0.11
N GLN A 77 15.83 -11.38 -1.35
CA GLN A 77 15.38 -10.67 -2.54
C GLN A 77 13.86 -10.72 -2.61
N VAL A 78 13.23 -9.57 -2.83
CA VAL A 78 11.80 -9.42 -3.06
C VAL A 78 11.61 -9.07 -4.52
N SER A 79 10.97 -9.94 -5.31
CA SER A 79 10.57 -9.61 -6.69
C SER A 79 9.06 -9.56 -6.77
N ASN A 80 8.52 -8.36 -6.94
CA ASN A 80 7.09 -8.13 -7.13
C ASN A 80 6.81 -7.95 -8.63
N SER A 81 5.79 -8.62 -9.17
CA SER A 81 5.33 -8.46 -10.54
C SER A 81 3.84 -8.19 -10.55
N ALA A 82 3.41 -7.26 -11.41
CA ALA A 82 2.01 -6.87 -11.51
C ALA A 82 1.61 -6.55 -12.95
N TYR A 83 0.32 -6.66 -13.25
CA TYR A 83 -0.28 -6.28 -14.52
C TYR A 83 -1.04 -4.96 -14.38
N ASN A 84 -0.69 -3.98 -15.21
CA ASN A 84 -1.35 -2.69 -15.25
C ASN A 84 -2.64 -2.78 -16.08
N LEU A 85 -3.79 -2.65 -15.42
CA LEU A 85 -5.11 -2.72 -16.04
C LEU A 85 -5.44 -1.54 -16.96
N PHE A 86 -4.74 -0.42 -16.81
CA PHE A 86 -5.00 0.80 -17.59
C PHE A 86 -4.34 0.77 -18.97
N ASN A 87 -3.06 0.41 -19.05
CA ASN A 87 -2.30 0.41 -20.31
C ASN A 87 -1.94 -1.00 -20.82
N GLY A 88 -2.24 -2.03 -20.03
CA GLY A 88 -2.03 -3.42 -20.38
C GLY A 88 -0.58 -3.91 -20.31
N SER A 89 0.32 -3.17 -19.66
CA SER A 89 1.72 -3.58 -19.48
C SER A 89 1.91 -4.44 -18.22
N SER A 90 3.03 -5.16 -18.16
CA SER A 90 3.50 -5.80 -16.94
C SER A 90 4.67 -5.03 -16.36
N ILE A 91 4.73 -4.93 -15.03
CA ILE A 91 5.83 -4.30 -14.30
C ILE A 91 6.51 -5.30 -13.38
N ASN A 92 7.77 -5.03 -13.05
CA ASN A 92 8.50 -5.73 -12.01
C ASN A 92 9.21 -4.72 -11.10
N ALA A 93 9.14 -4.94 -9.79
CA ALA A 93 9.89 -4.20 -8.79
C ALA A 93 10.78 -5.15 -8.00
N LEU A 94 12.08 -4.84 -7.96
CA LEU A 94 13.07 -5.57 -7.17
C LEU A 94 13.36 -4.82 -5.88
N GLY A 95 13.33 -5.57 -4.79
CA GLY A 95 13.60 -5.11 -3.45
C GLY A 95 14.45 -6.09 -2.66
N ARG A 96 14.73 -5.69 -1.43
CA ARG A 96 15.54 -6.42 -0.46
C ARG A 96 14.83 -6.37 0.89
N ALA A 97 14.82 -7.49 1.60
CA ALA A 97 14.30 -7.58 2.94
C ALA A 97 15.34 -8.19 3.89
N VAL A 98 15.37 -7.69 5.12
CA VAL A 98 16.13 -8.26 6.25
C VAL A 98 15.23 -8.32 7.48
N LEU A 99 15.49 -9.23 8.42
CA LEU A 99 14.81 -9.22 9.71
C LEU A 99 15.08 -7.90 10.44
N SER A 100 14.04 -7.28 11.01
CA SER A 100 14.19 -6.03 11.75
C SER A 100 14.96 -6.21 13.06
N PHE A 101 14.80 -7.38 13.70
CA PHE A 101 15.34 -7.68 15.03
C PHE A 101 15.94 -9.10 15.06
N PRO A 102 17.02 -9.37 14.30
CA PRO A 102 17.58 -10.71 14.15
C PRO A 102 18.22 -11.25 15.43
N ASP A 103 18.63 -10.36 16.35
CA ASP A 103 19.34 -10.72 17.58
C ASP A 103 18.41 -10.95 18.79
N GLU A 104 17.08 -10.81 18.62
CA GLU A 104 16.11 -11.13 19.67
C GLU A 104 16.00 -12.65 19.89
N GLU A 105 15.84 -13.08 21.15
CA GLU A 105 15.71 -14.50 21.52
C GLU A 105 14.56 -15.19 20.78
N VAL A 106 13.46 -14.48 20.57
CA VAL A 106 12.32 -14.93 19.76
C VAL A 106 12.28 -14.11 18.49
N VAL A 107 12.63 -14.74 17.36
CA VAL A 107 12.58 -14.10 16.05
C VAL A 107 11.14 -13.73 15.70
N GLN A 108 10.90 -12.44 15.56
CA GLN A 108 9.60 -11.89 15.15
C GLN A 108 9.49 -11.82 13.62
N GLY A 109 8.27 -12.00 13.10
CA GLY A 109 7.93 -11.79 11.69
C GLY A 109 7.90 -10.31 11.29
N LYS A 110 8.93 -9.56 11.65
CA LYS A 110 9.11 -8.15 11.32
C LYS A 110 10.33 -8.00 10.43
N LEU A 111 10.14 -7.34 9.29
CA LEU A 111 11.18 -7.14 8.30
C LEU A 111 11.29 -5.67 7.93
N ASN A 112 12.51 -5.28 7.57
CA ASN A 112 12.81 -4.04 6.89
C ASN A 112 12.88 -4.35 5.40
N VAL A 113 11.91 -3.87 4.64
CA VAL A 113 11.82 -4.04 3.19
C VAL A 113 12.17 -2.73 2.51
N SER A 114 13.06 -2.78 1.53
CA SER A 114 13.40 -1.66 0.67
C SER A 114 13.31 -2.02 -0.80
N PHE A 115 13.08 -1.00 -1.63
CA PHE A 115 13.05 -1.10 -3.08
C PHE A 115 14.04 -0.09 -3.68
N PHE A 116 14.47 -0.34 -4.92
CA PHE A 116 15.30 0.58 -5.71
C PHE A 116 16.67 0.93 -5.08
N GLY A 117 17.19 0.07 -4.19
CA GLY A 117 18.51 0.23 -3.59
C GLY A 117 18.63 1.28 -2.49
N ALA A 118 17.53 1.95 -2.13
CA ALA A 118 17.52 2.81 -0.94
C ALA A 118 17.58 1.93 0.32
N PRO A 119 18.49 2.18 1.27
CA PRO A 119 18.46 1.47 2.55
C PRO A 119 17.19 1.85 3.32
N ASN A 120 16.61 0.88 4.03
CA ASN A 120 15.49 1.11 4.93
C ASN A 120 15.77 0.45 6.27
N ASP A 121 15.86 1.25 7.32
CA ASP A 121 16.05 0.78 8.69
C ASP A 121 14.72 0.72 9.47
N LEU A 122 13.60 1.06 8.83
CA LEU A 122 12.27 0.99 9.42
C LEU A 122 11.68 -0.41 9.24
N SER A 123 11.17 -0.94 10.34
CA SER A 123 10.36 -2.15 10.34
C SER A 123 9.01 -1.85 9.68
N ASN A 124 8.88 -2.17 8.39
CA ASN A 124 7.76 -1.77 7.54
C ASN A 124 7.04 -2.96 6.87
N TYR A 125 7.33 -4.18 7.29
CA TYR A 125 6.64 -5.38 6.84
C TYR A 125 6.46 -6.33 8.03
N TRP A 126 5.26 -6.37 8.60
CA TRP A 126 4.95 -7.19 9.77
C TRP A 126 4.01 -8.33 9.37
N VAL A 127 4.53 -9.55 9.40
CA VAL A 127 3.73 -10.78 9.27
C VAL A 127 2.94 -10.95 10.56
N LEU A 128 1.66 -10.58 10.53
CA LEU A 128 0.76 -10.71 11.67
C LEU A 128 0.47 -12.18 11.95
N ASP A 129 0.24 -12.96 10.90
CA ASP A 129 0.08 -14.41 10.98
C ASP A 129 0.35 -15.08 9.63
N THR A 130 0.81 -16.31 9.68
CA THR A 130 1.02 -17.18 8.51
C THR A 130 1.11 -18.63 8.98
N ASP A 131 0.70 -19.55 8.13
CA ASP A 131 1.03 -20.97 8.23
C ASP A 131 2.14 -21.40 7.27
N TYR A 132 2.77 -20.45 6.57
CA TYR A 132 3.80 -20.62 5.55
C TYR A 132 3.34 -21.31 4.26
N GLU A 133 2.33 -22.17 4.33
CA GLU A 133 1.92 -23.07 3.26
C GLU A 133 0.68 -22.63 2.50
N THR A 134 -0.18 -21.79 3.08
CA THR A 134 -1.45 -21.43 2.44
C THR A 134 -1.72 -19.94 2.44
N PHE A 135 -1.41 -19.22 3.52
CA PHE A 135 -1.69 -17.80 3.65
C PHE A 135 -0.64 -17.03 4.44
N SER A 136 -0.63 -15.71 4.23
CA SER A 136 0.03 -14.76 5.12
C SER A 136 -0.79 -13.48 5.21
N VAL A 137 -0.88 -12.92 6.41
CA VAL A 137 -1.45 -11.59 6.64
C VAL A 137 -0.34 -10.66 7.04
N VAL A 138 -0.13 -9.63 6.22
CA VAL A 138 0.96 -8.68 6.37
C VAL A 138 0.36 -7.30 6.60
N TRP A 139 0.97 -6.57 7.51
CA TRP A 139 0.58 -5.20 7.80
C TRP A 139 1.80 -4.35 8.13
N ASN A 140 1.64 -3.05 8.03
CA ASN A 140 2.60 -2.05 8.41
C ASN A 140 1.84 -0.87 9.01
N CYS A 141 2.42 -0.26 10.03
CA CYS A 141 1.94 1.00 10.58
C CYS A 141 3.13 1.87 10.94
N GLN A 142 3.25 3.01 10.25
CA GLN A 142 4.27 4.01 10.52
C GLN A 142 3.64 5.25 11.13
N PRO A 143 4.09 5.72 12.31
CA PRO A 143 3.59 6.95 12.89
C PRO A 143 3.82 8.16 11.97
N ARG A 144 2.84 9.06 11.91
CA ARG A 144 2.89 10.34 11.20
C ARG A 144 2.53 11.45 12.17
N GLY A 145 3.46 11.75 13.07
CA GLY A 145 3.15 12.55 14.27
C GLY A 145 2.48 11.71 15.35
N GLU A 146 1.85 12.37 16.31
CA GLU A 146 1.29 11.71 17.51
C GLU A 146 -0.10 11.11 17.29
N GLU A 147 -0.89 11.66 16.36
CA GLU A 147 -2.31 11.31 16.19
C GLU A 147 -2.63 10.65 14.85
N GLN A 148 -1.65 10.49 13.95
CA GLN A 148 -1.85 9.90 12.63
C GLN A 148 -0.91 8.74 12.36
N SER A 149 -1.34 7.85 11.48
CA SER A 149 -0.57 6.72 10.99
C SER A 149 -0.64 6.65 9.48
N GLU A 150 0.41 6.07 8.91
CA GLU A 150 0.40 5.57 7.54
C GLU A 150 0.44 4.04 7.59
N GLU A 151 -0.56 3.40 7.00
CA GLU A 151 -0.74 1.95 7.08
C GLU A 151 -0.78 1.30 5.70
N SER A 152 -0.21 0.11 5.62
CA SER A 152 -0.31 -0.76 4.43
C SER A 152 -0.69 -2.17 4.88
N PHE A 153 -1.44 -2.89 4.05
CA PHE A 153 -2.02 -4.18 4.40
C PHE A 153 -2.06 -5.08 3.18
N TRP A 154 -1.75 -6.36 3.37
CA TRP A 154 -1.88 -7.39 2.34
C TRP A 154 -2.33 -8.74 2.92
N VAL A 155 -3.20 -9.45 2.20
CA VAL A 155 -3.42 -10.88 2.36
C VAL A 155 -2.77 -11.58 1.19
N LEU A 156 -1.86 -12.50 1.49
CA LEU A 156 -1.14 -13.30 0.52
C LEU A 156 -1.62 -14.75 0.56
N SER A 157 -1.57 -15.45 -0.58
CA SER A 157 -1.82 -16.89 -0.67
C SER A 157 -0.76 -17.60 -1.50
N ARG A 158 -0.50 -18.89 -1.23
CA ARG A 158 0.37 -19.72 -2.07
C ARG A 158 -0.26 -20.08 -3.42
N THR A 159 -1.59 -19.98 -3.53
CA THR A 159 -2.36 -20.23 -4.75
C THR A 159 -2.99 -18.94 -5.29
N PRO A 160 -3.36 -18.85 -6.57
CA PRO A 160 -4.03 -17.67 -7.15
C PRO A 160 -5.49 -17.49 -6.68
N THR A 161 -5.85 -18.10 -5.56
CA THR A 161 -7.16 -18.06 -4.90
C THR A 161 -6.92 -18.11 -3.39
N LEU A 162 -7.80 -17.50 -2.61
CA LEU A 162 -7.75 -17.64 -1.15
C LEU A 162 -7.94 -19.12 -0.76
N PRO A 163 -7.32 -19.58 0.34
CA PRO A 163 -7.54 -20.92 0.87
C PRO A 163 -9.02 -21.17 1.17
N ALA A 164 -9.51 -22.36 0.85
CA ALA A 164 -10.88 -22.78 1.15
C ALA A 164 -11.07 -23.30 2.58
N ASP A 165 -9.96 -23.51 3.29
CA ASP A 165 -9.95 -23.99 4.67
C ASP A 165 -10.60 -22.95 5.61
N THR A 166 -11.59 -23.38 6.39
CA THR A 166 -12.38 -22.50 7.25
C THR A 166 -11.59 -21.96 8.44
N ASP A 167 -10.63 -22.71 8.97
CA ASP A 167 -9.81 -22.29 10.10
C ASP A 167 -8.80 -21.22 9.65
N VAL A 168 -8.23 -21.40 8.45
CA VAL A 168 -7.39 -20.37 7.80
C VAL A 168 -8.19 -19.09 7.56
N LEU A 169 -9.38 -19.19 6.99
CA LEU A 169 -10.24 -18.02 6.75
C LEU A 169 -10.64 -17.33 8.07
N PHE A 170 -10.90 -18.09 9.13
CA PHE A 170 -11.17 -17.53 10.45
C PHE A 170 -9.98 -16.73 10.99
N ARG A 171 -8.74 -17.26 10.89
CA ARG A 171 -7.52 -16.55 11.30
C ARG A 171 -7.34 -15.24 10.55
N ILE A 172 -7.49 -15.25 9.23
CA ILE A 172 -7.42 -14.04 8.39
C ILE A 172 -8.47 -13.02 8.86
N HIS A 173 -9.74 -13.42 8.95
CA HIS A 173 -10.82 -12.52 9.35
C HIS A 173 -10.70 -12.00 10.78
N TYR A 174 -10.18 -12.81 11.70
CA TYR A 174 -9.92 -12.40 13.08
C TYR A 174 -8.90 -11.25 13.14
N ILE A 175 -7.79 -11.35 12.41
CA ILE A 175 -6.77 -10.30 12.31
C ILE A 175 -7.36 -9.05 11.65
N MET A 176 -8.02 -9.23 10.51
CA MET A 176 -8.63 -8.11 9.78
C MET A 176 -9.62 -7.33 10.65
N ARG A 177 -10.47 -8.02 11.41
CA ARG A 177 -11.45 -7.37 12.30
C ARG A 177 -10.79 -6.52 13.38
N ARG A 178 -9.58 -6.86 13.80
CA ARG A 178 -8.90 -6.24 14.95
C ARG A 178 -8.00 -5.07 14.55
N TYR A 179 -7.36 -5.15 13.39
CA TYR A 179 -6.31 -4.20 13.00
C TYR A 179 -6.60 -3.45 11.69
N ILE A 180 -7.52 -3.96 10.86
CA ILE A 180 -7.67 -3.50 9.47
C ILE A 180 -9.03 -2.83 9.26
N ASP A 181 -9.04 -1.64 8.68
CA ASP A 181 -10.27 -1.01 8.21
C ASP A 181 -10.73 -1.67 6.91
N ARG A 182 -11.61 -2.65 7.07
CA ARG A 182 -12.12 -3.46 5.97
C ARG A 182 -12.89 -2.67 4.90
N SER A 183 -13.30 -1.43 5.18
CA SER A 183 -13.97 -0.57 4.19
C SER A 183 -13.01 -0.05 3.12
N LEU A 184 -11.70 -0.06 3.41
CA LEU A 184 -10.63 0.39 2.51
C LEU A 184 -9.88 -0.79 1.85
N VAL A 185 -10.31 -2.02 2.12
CA VAL A 185 -9.70 -3.23 1.55
C VAL A 185 -10.29 -3.50 0.17
N ARG A 186 -9.41 -3.69 -0.80
CA ARG A 186 -9.72 -4.16 -2.16
C ARG A 186 -9.28 -5.61 -2.32
N PHE A 187 -10.08 -6.38 -3.05
CA PHE A 187 -9.68 -7.69 -3.57
C PHE A 187 -8.94 -7.53 -4.89
N THR A 188 -7.83 -8.24 -5.04
CA THR A 188 -7.04 -8.27 -6.27
C THR A 188 -7.37 -9.52 -7.07
N SER A 189 -7.30 -9.41 -8.39
CA SER A 189 -7.60 -10.51 -9.29
C SER A 189 -6.33 -11.17 -9.80
N GLN A 190 -6.27 -12.50 -9.77
CA GLN A 190 -5.15 -13.28 -10.33
C GLN A 190 -5.52 -13.87 -11.70
N LEU A 191 -6.24 -13.10 -12.53
CA LEU A 191 -6.75 -13.52 -13.83
C LEU A 191 -5.69 -14.27 -14.64
N ASP A 192 -6.12 -15.32 -15.35
CA ASP A 192 -5.29 -16.03 -16.33
C ASP A 192 -4.76 -15.01 -17.35
N GLU A 193 -3.44 -14.94 -17.52
CA GLU A 193 -2.73 -14.04 -18.45
C GLU A 193 -3.38 -14.01 -19.85
N ARG A 194 -4.05 -15.10 -20.25
CA ARG A 194 -4.80 -15.23 -21.50
C ARG A 194 -6.02 -14.31 -21.60
N TYR A 195 -6.75 -14.08 -20.51
CA TYR A 195 -7.97 -13.23 -20.54
C TYR A 195 -7.64 -11.76 -20.71
N VAL A 196 -6.46 -11.38 -20.25
CA VAL A 196 -5.89 -10.05 -20.33
C VAL A 196 -5.35 -9.77 -21.74
N TYR A 197 -4.66 -10.75 -22.35
CA TYR A 197 -4.24 -10.72 -23.75
C TYR A 197 -5.42 -10.56 -24.72
N ASP A 198 -6.54 -11.25 -24.46
CA ASP A 198 -7.73 -11.25 -25.34
C ASP A 198 -8.56 -9.96 -25.25
N ARG A 199 -8.46 -9.23 -24.12
CA ARG A 199 -9.06 -7.89 -24.00
C ARG A 199 -8.21 -6.80 -24.67
N GLY A 200 -6.88 -6.97 -24.72
CA GLY A 200 -5.95 -6.09 -25.44
C GLY A 200 -5.93 -6.28 -26.96
N HIS A 201 -6.24 -7.48 -27.47
CA HIS A 201 -6.26 -7.77 -28.91
C HIS A 201 -7.51 -7.29 -29.65
N ARG A 202 -8.45 -6.61 -28.98
CA ARG A 202 -9.62 -6.02 -29.63
C ARG A 202 -9.37 -4.61 -30.22
N SER A 203 -8.11 -4.15 -30.21
CA SER A 203 -7.64 -3.09 -31.13
C SER A 203 -6.28 -3.47 -31.70
N SER A 204 -6.32 -4.01 -32.92
CA SER A 204 -5.27 -4.09 -33.96
C SER A 204 -3.82 -3.73 -33.58
N ASP A 205 -2.94 -4.71 -33.81
CA ASP A 205 -1.55 -4.62 -34.30
C ASP A 205 -0.62 -3.60 -33.63
N TRP A 206 0.41 -4.05 -32.89
CA TRP A 206 1.79 -3.56 -32.96
C TRP A 206 2.74 -4.46 -32.12
N PHE A 207 3.77 -5.02 -32.76
CA PHE A 207 4.91 -5.64 -32.09
C PHE A 207 5.77 -4.58 -31.40
N GLY A 208 6.24 -4.85 -30.17
CA GLY A 208 7.31 -4.08 -29.54
C GLY A 208 7.44 -4.30 -28.05
N THR A 209 8.32 -5.20 -27.63
CA THR A 209 8.78 -5.32 -26.24
C THR A 209 9.58 -4.08 -25.86
N SER A 210 9.12 -3.32 -24.87
CA SER A 210 9.93 -2.33 -24.18
C SER A 210 9.98 -2.65 -22.69
N ASN A 211 11.20 -2.94 -22.20
CA ASN A 211 11.52 -2.85 -20.78
C ASN A 211 11.44 -1.37 -20.39
N LEU A 212 10.31 -0.95 -19.83
CA LEU A 212 10.18 0.37 -19.24
C LEU A 212 10.51 0.28 -17.75
N ASP A 213 11.49 1.09 -17.38
CA ASP A 213 12.05 1.25 -16.05
C ASP A 213 10.94 1.64 -15.05
N ALA A 214 10.63 0.76 -14.09
CA ALA A 214 9.57 0.98 -13.11
C ALA A 214 9.76 2.29 -12.33
N SER A 215 11.02 2.73 -12.18
CA SER A 215 11.46 4.00 -11.59
C SER A 215 10.68 5.21 -12.13
N ALA A 216 10.30 5.23 -13.41
CA ALA A 216 9.63 6.36 -14.03
C ALA A 216 8.17 6.54 -13.57
N TYR A 217 7.49 5.48 -13.14
CA TYR A 217 6.13 5.58 -12.59
C TYR A 217 6.16 6.15 -11.17
N PHE A 218 7.18 5.79 -10.37
CA PHE A 218 7.28 6.18 -8.96
C PHE A 218 7.61 7.67 -8.73
N PHE A 219 8.12 8.40 -9.72
CA PHE A 219 8.42 9.84 -9.58
C PHE A 219 7.28 10.79 -10.03
N THR A 220 6.19 10.29 -10.62
CA THR A 220 5.19 11.15 -11.29
C THR A 220 3.94 11.47 -10.50
N SER A 221 3.73 10.93 -9.28
CA SER A 221 2.49 11.17 -8.51
C SER A 221 2.43 12.52 -7.79
N SER A 222 3.42 13.41 -7.94
CA SER A 222 3.32 14.78 -7.41
C SER A 222 2.54 15.72 -8.34
N SER A 223 1.22 15.55 -8.43
CA SER A 223 0.33 16.62 -8.88
C SER A 223 -0.75 16.90 -7.84
N THR A 224 -0.47 17.89 -7.00
CA THR A 224 -1.40 18.45 -6.02
C THR A 224 -2.57 19.08 -6.78
N ARG A 225 -3.76 18.48 -6.73
CA ARG A 225 -4.97 19.09 -7.29
C ARG A 225 -5.47 20.15 -6.29
N PHE A 226 -5.10 21.40 -6.51
CA PHE A 226 -5.74 22.56 -5.87
C PHE A 226 -7.20 22.64 -6.32
N THR A 227 -8.15 22.30 -5.46
CA THR A 227 -9.55 22.72 -5.62
C THR A 227 -9.67 24.20 -5.27
N THR A 228 -9.81 25.05 -6.28
CA THR A 228 -10.27 26.42 -6.14
C THR A 228 -11.78 26.40 -5.83
N ALA A 229 -12.15 26.82 -4.62
CA ALA A 229 -13.54 27.11 -4.30
C ALA A 229 -13.95 28.40 -5.03
N SER A 230 -14.81 28.26 -6.05
CA SER A 230 -15.47 29.40 -6.67
C SER A 230 -16.70 29.79 -5.86
N SER A 231 -16.76 31.05 -5.44
CA SER A 231 -17.89 31.68 -4.79
C SER A 231 -19.00 31.92 -5.82
N VAL A 232 -20.09 31.14 -5.72
CA VAL A 232 -21.35 31.45 -6.41
C VAL A 232 -22.28 32.11 -5.41
N GLY A 233 -22.45 33.43 -5.55
CA GLY A 233 -23.42 34.21 -4.80
C GLY A 233 -24.86 33.76 -5.12
N LYS A 234 -25.62 33.42 -4.08
CA LYS A 234 -27.08 33.29 -4.17
C LYS A 234 -27.72 34.58 -3.69
N VAL A 235 -28.34 35.27 -4.66
CA VAL A 235 -29.28 36.39 -4.46
C VAL A 235 -30.49 35.88 -3.68
N GLY A 236 -30.84 36.61 -2.62
CA GLY A 236 -32.00 36.32 -1.78
C GLY A 236 -33.31 36.77 -2.42
N LEU A 237 -34.33 35.94 -2.23
CA LEU A 237 -35.74 36.36 -2.28
C LEU A 237 -36.41 35.87 -1.00
N ARG A 238 -36.95 36.83 -0.26
CA ARG A 238 -37.67 36.68 1.01
C ARG A 238 -39.10 36.25 0.73
N GLU A 239 -39.54 35.16 1.34
CA GLU A 239 -40.92 34.97 1.77
C GLU A 239 -40.93 34.21 3.11
N LYS A 240 -41.40 34.84 4.18
CA LYS A 240 -41.98 34.13 5.32
C LYS A 240 -43.11 34.97 5.92
N ILE A 241 -44.30 34.39 5.83
CA ILE A 241 -45.56 34.78 6.45
C ILE A 241 -45.62 34.17 7.87
N GLN A 242 -46.14 34.99 8.80
CA GLN A 242 -46.75 34.74 10.12
C GLN A 242 -46.13 33.79 11.18
N LYS A 243 -45.99 34.33 12.41
CA LYS A 243 -45.85 33.62 13.72
C LYS A 243 -47.14 32.87 14.11
N PRO A 244 -47.11 31.95 15.09
CA PRO A 244 -47.19 32.26 16.54
C PRO A 244 -46.14 31.48 17.38
N THR A 245 -45.38 32.10 18.30
CA THR A 245 -45.59 32.27 19.76
C THR A 245 -45.94 31.05 20.61
N SER A 246 -45.19 30.99 21.73
CA SER A 246 -45.38 30.27 23.01
C SER A 246 -44.73 28.89 23.08
N SER A 247 -44.03 28.45 24.13
CA SER A 247 -43.38 29.03 25.32
C SER A 247 -42.79 27.85 26.12
N ILE A 248 -41.90 28.11 27.09
CA ILE A 248 -41.46 27.23 28.23
C ILE A 248 -40.28 26.31 27.88
N LEU A 249 -39.03 26.62 28.28
CA LEU A 249 -38.34 26.54 29.59
C LEU A 249 -37.88 25.14 30.01
N MET A 250 -36.66 25.15 30.55
CA MET A 250 -35.74 24.08 30.88
C MET A 250 -36.25 23.02 31.86
N GLY A 251 -35.68 21.83 31.70
CA GLY A 251 -35.51 20.77 32.70
C GLY A 251 -34.41 19.85 32.22
#